data_AF-A0A925I801-F1
#
_entry.id   AF-A0A925I801-F1
#
_cell.length_a   1.000
_cell.length_b   1.000
_cell.length_c   1.000
_cell.angle_alpha   90.00
_cell.angle_beta   90.00
_cell.angle_gamma   90.00
#
_symmetry.space_group_name_H-M   'P 1'
#
loop_
_entity.id
_entity.type
_entity.pdbx_description
1 polymer ?
#
loop_
_entity_poly.entity_id
_entity_poly.type
_entity_poly.pdbx_seq_one_letter_code
_entity_poly.pdbx_strand_id
1 'polypeptide(L)'
;MKKAFAYCICFLLFFSFSAKLFSQPVPSEDEKIPYLQTFSKSALAGFGDDDFVQIFFFVVPENCKEQVFIKVFDPEVGGKIDENRGGFNSKTKFTIYGGAGAHSAKEAKTNTPTGNYKTGISLATKIFDASAEYDEKWYVFGPF
;
A
#
# COMPACT_ATOMS: atom_id res chain seq x y z
N MET A 1 46.74 -10.14 3.54
CA MET A 1 45.54 -10.50 2.74
C MET A 1 44.26 -10.58 3.57
N LYS A 2 44.16 -11.42 4.63
CA LYS A 2 42.92 -11.57 5.43
C LYS A 2 42.41 -10.27 6.10
N LYS A 3 43.31 -9.43 6.63
CA LYS A 3 42.93 -8.15 7.27
C LYS A 3 42.40 -7.11 6.27
N ALA A 4 43.04 -7.00 5.09
CA ALA A 4 42.58 -6.10 4.02
C ALA A 4 41.20 -6.51 3.48
N PHE A 5 40.94 -7.81 3.36
CA PHE A 5 39.63 -8.34 3.00
C PHE A 5 38.56 -7.99 4.05
N ALA A 6 38.88 -8.13 5.34
CA ALA A 6 37.99 -7.74 6.43
C ALA A 6 37.69 -6.23 6.42
N TYR A 7 38.70 -5.38 6.18
CA TYR A 7 38.49 -3.93 6.07
C TYR A 7 37.62 -3.55 4.86
N CYS A 8 37.78 -4.21 3.71
CA CYS A 8 36.88 -4.01 2.56
C CYS A 8 35.43 -4.39 2.89
N ILE A 9 35.21 -5.51 3.58
CA ILE A 9 33.86 -5.93 3.99
C ILE A 9 33.26 -4.91 4.97
N CYS A 10 34.01 -4.51 6.00
CA CYS A 10 33.55 -3.49 6.94
C CYS A 10 33.23 -2.15 6.24
N PHE A 11 34.05 -1.75 5.27
CA PHE A 11 33.83 -0.52 4.51
C PHE A 11 32.57 -0.60 3.63
N LEU A 12 32.35 -1.72 2.94
CA LEU A 12 31.13 -1.96 2.15
C LEU A 12 29.88 -1.97 3.03
N LEU A 13 29.91 -2.66 4.19
CA LEU A 13 28.80 -2.67 5.14
C LEU A 13 28.49 -1.29 5.71
N PHE A 14 29.53 -0.49 6.01
CA PHE A 14 29.36 0.88 6.50
C PHE A 14 28.74 1.81 5.44
N PHE A 15 29.12 1.63 4.16
CA PHE A 15 28.57 2.40 3.06
C PHE A 15 27.11 2.01 2.74
N SER A 16 26.77 0.73 2.85
CA SER A 16 25.38 0.25 2.67
C SER A 16 24.41 0.79 3.72
N PHE A 17 24.88 1.11 4.94
CA PHE A 17 24.04 1.68 6.01
C PHE A 17 23.73 3.17 5.85
N SER A 18 24.37 3.87 4.90
CA SER A 18 24.20 5.32 4.73
C SER A 18 23.19 5.71 3.64
N ALA A 19 22.57 4.73 2.97
CA ALA A 19 21.56 5.00 1.95
C ALA A 19 20.29 5.56 2.62
N LYS A 20 19.97 6.83 2.32
CA LYS A 20 18.70 7.42 2.71
C LYS A 20 17.60 6.81 1.85
N LEU A 21 16.75 6.00 2.46
CA LEU A 21 15.50 5.57 1.83
C LEU A 21 14.47 6.69 2.01
N PHE A 22 13.86 7.12 0.91
CA PHE A 22 12.76 8.08 0.94
C PHE A 22 11.44 7.29 0.88
N SER A 23 10.53 7.61 1.80
CA SER A 23 9.16 7.12 1.79
C SER A 23 8.25 8.22 2.26
N GLN A 24 7.05 8.29 1.68
CA GLN A 24 6.00 9.19 2.13
C GLN A 24 4.85 8.35 2.71
N PRO A 25 4.43 8.61 3.95
CA PRO A 25 3.27 7.93 4.52
C PRO A 25 1.99 8.47 3.86
N VAL A 26 1.02 7.57 3.72
CA VAL A 26 -0.37 7.90 3.41
C VAL A 26 -1.23 7.09 4.38
N PRO A 27 -2.06 7.74 5.23
CA PRO A 27 -2.28 9.18 5.36
C PRO A 27 -1.05 9.97 5.85
N SER A 28 -1.04 11.27 5.60
CA SER A 28 -0.05 12.21 6.12
C SER A 28 -0.30 12.54 7.60
N GLU A 29 0.74 12.99 8.31
CA GLU A 29 0.63 13.37 9.72
C GLU A 29 -0.41 14.47 9.97
N ASP A 30 -0.60 15.38 9.00
CA ASP A 30 -1.55 16.50 9.09
C ASP A 30 -3.02 16.04 9.11
N GLU A 31 -3.32 14.86 8.54
CA GLU A 31 -4.67 14.30 8.55
C GLU A 31 -5.08 13.79 9.94
N LYS A 32 -4.11 13.54 10.84
CA LYS A 32 -4.35 13.05 12.22
C LYS A 32 -5.18 11.76 12.27
N ILE A 33 -5.10 10.96 11.21
CA ILE A 33 -5.72 9.65 11.11
C ILE A 33 -4.61 8.60 11.27
N PRO A 34 -4.68 7.73 12.29
CA PRO A 34 -3.61 6.76 12.54
C PRO A 34 -3.60 5.63 11.50
N TYR A 35 -4.78 5.17 11.07
CA TYR A 35 -4.95 4.08 10.12
C TYR A 35 -6.15 4.36 9.21
N LEU A 36 -6.03 3.98 7.95
CA LEU A 36 -7.17 3.91 7.05
C LEU A 36 -7.97 2.67 7.38
N GLN A 37 -9.29 2.82 7.54
CA GLN A 37 -10.18 1.72 7.84
C GLN A 37 -11.13 1.51 6.66
N THR A 38 -11.33 0.25 6.29
CA THR A 38 -12.39 -0.20 5.39
C THR A 38 -13.19 -1.26 6.13
N PHE A 39 -14.48 -1.36 5.85
CA PHE A 39 -15.35 -2.20 6.64
C PHE A 39 -15.85 -3.41 5.86
N SER A 40 -16.11 -4.51 6.57
CA SER A 40 -16.76 -5.66 5.95
C SER A 40 -18.19 -5.31 5.53
N LYS A 41 -18.74 -6.08 4.57
CA LYS A 41 -20.08 -5.87 4.00
C LYS A 41 -21.21 -5.79 5.03
N SER A 42 -21.01 -6.38 6.21
CA SER A 42 -21.99 -6.35 7.31
C SER A 42 -21.98 -5.07 8.14
N ALA A 43 -21.00 -4.19 7.97
CA ALA A 43 -20.98 -2.88 8.60
C ALA A 43 -22.01 -1.93 7.96
N LEU A 44 -22.47 -0.94 8.72
CA LEU A 44 -23.31 0.12 8.18
C LEU A 44 -22.46 1.08 7.34
N ALA A 45 -22.91 1.40 6.13
CA ALA A 45 -22.23 2.36 5.23
C ALA A 45 -21.94 3.72 5.89
N GLY A 46 -22.75 4.12 6.88
CA GLY A 46 -22.57 5.36 7.64
C GLY A 46 -21.32 5.43 8.51
N PHE A 47 -20.52 4.34 8.62
CA PHE A 47 -19.22 4.36 9.29
C PHE A 47 -18.08 4.94 8.45
N GLY A 48 -18.36 5.36 7.20
CA GLY A 48 -17.38 6.06 6.36
C GLY A 48 -16.81 5.24 5.19
N ASP A 49 -17.38 4.05 4.95
CA ASP A 49 -17.10 3.21 3.78
C ASP A 49 -18.43 2.91 3.09
N ASP A 50 -18.80 3.72 2.10
CA ASP A 50 -20.11 3.68 1.46
C ASP A 50 -20.18 2.72 0.26
N ASP A 51 -19.03 2.36 -0.32
CA ASP A 51 -18.95 1.55 -1.53
C ASP A 51 -17.90 0.42 -1.50
N PHE A 52 -17.19 0.22 -0.39
CA PHE A 52 -16.17 -0.82 -0.18
C PHE A 52 -14.96 -0.72 -1.12
N VAL A 53 -14.70 0.47 -1.68
CA VAL A 53 -13.63 0.71 -2.63
C VAL A 53 -12.92 2.02 -2.29
N GLN A 54 -11.61 1.93 -2.08
CA GLN A 54 -10.76 3.10 -1.93
C GLN A 54 -9.71 3.16 -3.03
N ILE A 55 -9.54 4.32 -3.64
CA ILE A 55 -8.59 4.55 -4.74
C ILE A 55 -7.61 5.64 -4.32
N PHE A 56 -6.31 5.33 -4.41
CA PHE A 56 -5.23 6.27 -4.15
C PHE A 56 -4.43 6.51 -5.42
N PHE A 57 -4.12 7.78 -5.71
CA PHE A 57 -3.24 8.16 -6.81
C PHE A 57 -1.88 8.57 -6.27
N PHE A 58 -0.85 7.85 -6.72
CA PHE A 58 0.54 8.18 -6.44
C PHE A 58 1.17 8.76 -7.71
N VAL A 59 1.78 9.94 -7.58
CA VAL A 59 2.51 10.58 -8.68
C VAL A 59 4.00 10.29 -8.48
N VAL A 60 4.57 9.55 -9.43
CA VAL A 60 6.01 9.31 -9.48
C VAL A 60 6.60 10.23 -10.57
N PRO A 61 7.66 11.00 -10.28
CA PRO A 61 8.31 11.84 -11.28
C PRO A 61 8.78 11.04 -12.50
N GLU A 62 8.57 11.55 -13.71
CA GLU A 62 8.93 10.85 -14.97
C GLU A 62 10.44 10.54 -15.09
N ASN A 63 11.27 11.35 -14.43
CA ASN A 63 12.71 11.16 -14.37
C ASN A 63 13.17 10.19 -13.28
N CYS A 64 12.26 9.63 -12.47
CA CYS A 64 12.58 8.57 -11.52
C CYS A 64 13.09 7.34 -12.28
N LYS A 65 14.32 6.92 -11.97
CA LYS A 65 14.94 5.68 -12.49
C LYS A 65 15.13 4.62 -11.40
N GLU A 66 14.74 4.96 -10.19
CA GLU A 66 14.82 4.11 -9.01
C GLU A 66 13.60 3.20 -8.94
N GLN A 67 13.74 2.08 -8.24
CA GLN A 67 12.65 1.15 -8.01
C GLN A 67 11.59 1.77 -7.10
N VAL A 68 10.33 1.65 -7.49
CA VAL A 68 9.21 2.11 -6.67
C VAL A 68 8.60 0.92 -5.94
N PHE A 69 8.36 1.10 -4.63
CA PHE A 69 7.70 0.12 -3.79
C PHE A 69 6.46 0.75 -3.16
N ILE A 70 5.37 -0.02 -3.11
CA ILE A 70 4.18 0.36 -2.35
C ILE A 70 4.08 -0.59 -1.17
N LYS A 71 4.10 -0.05 0.04
CA LYS A 71 4.01 -0.84 1.28
C LYS A 71 2.65 -0.60 1.92
N VAL A 72 1.95 -1.67 2.26
CA VAL A 72 0.67 -1.63 2.96
C VAL A 72 0.89 -2.17 4.36
N PHE A 73 0.58 -1.35 5.36
CA PHE A 73 0.63 -1.76 6.76
C PHE A 73 -0.69 -2.43 7.12
N ASP A 74 -0.60 -3.57 7.79
CA ASP A 74 -1.74 -4.35 8.27
C ASP A 74 -2.86 -4.55 7.22
N PRO A 75 -2.57 -5.26 6.11
CA PRO A 75 -3.52 -5.41 5.01
C PRO A 75 -4.60 -6.47 5.25
N GLU A 76 -4.51 -7.22 6.36
CA GLU A 76 -5.41 -8.33 6.70
C GLU A 76 -6.74 -7.81 7.26
N VAL A 77 -7.71 -8.72 7.42
CA VAL A 77 -9.05 -8.35 7.93
C VAL A 77 -9.19 -8.79 9.38
N GLY A 78 -9.20 -7.82 10.28
CA GLY A 78 -9.22 -8.08 11.72
C GLY A 78 -7.82 -8.31 12.27
N GLY A 79 -7.68 -8.17 13.58
CA GLY A 79 -6.36 -8.03 14.17
C GLY A 79 -6.44 -7.16 15.42
N LYS A 80 -5.31 -6.60 15.83
CA LYS A 80 -5.24 -5.79 17.06
C LYS A 80 -5.70 -4.35 16.87
N ILE A 81 -5.56 -3.80 15.67
CA ILE A 81 -5.83 -2.39 15.37
C ILE A 81 -7.10 -2.17 14.53
N ASP A 82 -7.77 -3.25 14.11
CA ASP A 82 -9.01 -3.20 13.34
C ASP A 82 -10.24 -2.90 14.19
N GLU A 83 -11.16 -2.15 13.58
CA GLU A 83 -12.45 -1.86 14.19
C GLU A 83 -13.51 -2.90 13.77
N ASN A 84 -14.02 -3.64 14.76
CA ASN A 84 -15.06 -4.65 14.50
C ASN A 84 -16.45 -4.02 14.42
N ARG A 85 -16.95 -3.82 13.19
CA ARG A 85 -18.33 -3.39 12.90
C ARG A 85 -19.10 -4.48 12.16
N GLY A 86 -19.70 -5.41 12.91
CA GLY A 86 -20.52 -6.48 12.32
C GLY A 86 -19.75 -7.73 11.90
N GLY A 87 -18.52 -7.90 12.41
CA GLY A 87 -17.67 -9.07 12.22
C GLY A 87 -16.66 -8.92 11.07
N PHE A 88 -15.59 -9.70 11.13
CA PHE A 88 -14.57 -9.81 10.10
C PHE A 88 -14.97 -10.89 9.08
N ASN A 89 -15.86 -10.52 8.14
CA ASN A 89 -16.45 -11.46 7.18
C ASN A 89 -16.20 -11.08 5.71
N SER A 90 -15.17 -10.27 5.46
CA SER A 90 -14.73 -9.86 4.13
C SER A 90 -13.32 -10.34 3.82
N LYS A 91 -12.86 -9.99 2.61
CA LYS A 91 -11.46 -10.04 2.20
C LYS A 91 -11.11 -8.69 1.60
N THR A 92 -9.88 -8.24 1.82
CA THR A 92 -9.38 -6.99 1.22
C THR A 92 -8.53 -7.31 0.01
N LYS A 93 -8.81 -6.65 -1.12
CA LYS A 93 -8.03 -6.81 -2.35
C LYS A 93 -7.32 -5.51 -2.68
N PHE A 94 -6.00 -5.58 -2.70
CA PHE A 94 -5.15 -4.52 -3.22
C PHE A 94 -4.73 -4.86 -4.65
N THR A 95 -4.92 -3.91 -5.56
CA THR A 95 -4.42 -4.00 -6.94
C THR A 95 -3.65 -2.72 -7.26
N ILE A 96 -2.42 -2.88 -7.73
CA ILE A 96 -1.57 -1.76 -8.17
C ILE A 96 -1.74 -1.60 -9.67
N TYR A 97 -2.19 -0.42 -10.10
CA TYR A 97 -2.33 -0.05 -11.51
C TYR A 97 -1.25 0.95 -11.90
N GLY A 98 -0.71 0.79 -13.11
CA GLY A 98 0.24 1.72 -13.70
C GLY A 98 0.00 1.90 -15.21
N GLY A 99 0.89 2.63 -15.87
CA GLY A 99 0.80 2.87 -17.30
C GLY A 99 -0.33 3.81 -17.72
N ALA A 100 -0.55 3.92 -19.04
CA ALA A 100 -1.51 4.84 -19.62
C ALA A 100 -2.93 4.56 -19.11
N GLY A 101 -3.65 5.61 -18.69
CA GLY A 101 -5.02 5.50 -18.20
C GLY A 101 -5.15 5.24 -16.70
N ALA A 102 -4.09 4.83 -16.00
CA ALA A 102 -4.17 4.52 -14.55
C ALA A 102 -4.67 5.71 -13.72
N HIS A 103 -4.14 6.92 -13.97
CA HIS A 103 -4.57 8.14 -13.28
C HIS A 103 -5.41 9.09 -14.16
N SER A 104 -5.43 8.88 -15.48
CA SER A 104 -5.97 9.86 -16.44
C SER A 104 -7.39 9.54 -16.91
N ALA A 105 -7.82 8.28 -16.82
CA ALA A 105 -9.18 7.89 -17.18
C ALA A 105 -10.20 8.65 -16.31
N LYS A 106 -11.27 9.12 -16.95
CA LYS A 106 -12.32 9.89 -16.27
C LYS A 106 -12.97 9.09 -15.14
N GLU A 107 -13.24 7.81 -15.40
CA GLU A 107 -13.91 6.89 -14.47
C GLU A 107 -13.05 6.52 -13.26
N ALA A 108 -11.71 6.56 -13.37
CA ALA A 108 -10.85 6.35 -12.21
C ALA A 108 -10.89 7.54 -11.22
N LYS A 109 -11.24 8.73 -11.70
CA LYS A 109 -11.24 9.98 -10.92
C LYS A 109 -12.61 10.38 -10.37
N THR A 110 -13.64 9.57 -10.58
CA THR A 110 -14.96 9.86 -10.01
C THR A 110 -14.99 9.48 -8.54
N ASN A 111 -15.71 10.26 -7.72
CA ASN A 111 -15.83 9.99 -6.28
C ASN A 111 -16.53 8.67 -5.97
N THR A 112 -17.34 8.16 -6.91
CA THR A 112 -17.99 6.85 -6.80
C THR A 112 -17.42 5.94 -7.89
N PRO A 113 -16.99 4.73 -7.54
CA PRO A 113 -16.36 3.75 -8.43
C PRO A 113 -17.41 3.08 -9.31
N THR A 114 -17.98 3.85 -10.24
CA THR A 114 -18.95 3.35 -11.23
C THR A 114 -18.26 3.13 -12.57
N GLY A 115 -18.81 2.25 -13.40
CA GLY A 115 -18.21 1.92 -14.70
C GLY A 115 -16.88 1.16 -14.58
N ASN A 116 -15.95 1.42 -15.50
CA ASN A 116 -14.65 0.80 -15.59
C ASN A 116 -13.55 1.65 -14.92
N TYR A 117 -13.68 1.91 -13.61
CA TYR A 117 -12.71 2.68 -12.82
C TYR A 117 -11.36 1.96 -12.62
N LYS A 118 -11.28 0.66 -12.92
CA LYS A 118 -10.06 -0.16 -12.85
C LYS A 118 -9.22 -0.01 -14.13
N THR A 119 -8.68 1.18 -14.34
CA THR A 119 -7.99 1.55 -15.58
C THR A 119 -6.48 1.40 -15.51
N GLY A 120 -5.85 1.32 -16.68
CA GLY A 120 -4.40 1.11 -16.81
C GLY A 120 -4.02 -0.36 -16.83
N ILE A 121 -2.74 -0.63 -16.59
CA ILE A 121 -2.14 -1.97 -16.56
C ILE A 121 -2.09 -2.42 -15.10
N SER A 122 -2.68 -3.57 -14.79
CA SER A 122 -2.54 -4.20 -13.47
C SER A 122 -1.13 -4.76 -13.31
N LEU A 123 -0.31 -4.10 -12.48
CA LEU A 123 1.07 -4.48 -12.21
C LEU A 123 1.16 -5.61 -11.16
N ALA A 124 0.30 -5.56 -10.14
CA ALA A 124 0.25 -6.56 -9.08
C ALA A 124 -1.14 -6.62 -8.44
N THR A 125 -1.51 -7.78 -7.89
CA THR A 125 -2.73 -7.95 -7.09
C THR A 125 -2.46 -8.93 -5.96
N LYS A 126 -2.98 -8.62 -4.77
CA LYS A 126 -3.00 -9.55 -3.63
C LYS A 126 -4.34 -9.41 -2.89
N ILE A 127 -4.84 -10.56 -2.45
CA ILE A 127 -6.02 -10.65 -1.59
C ILE A 127 -5.54 -11.09 -0.21
N PHE A 128 -6.04 -10.41 0.81
CA PHE A 128 -5.83 -10.73 2.22
C PHE A 128 -7.16 -11.11 2.85
N ASP A 129 -7.13 -12.04 3.78
CA ASP A 129 -8.29 -12.44 4.59
C ASP A 129 -7.98 -12.25 6.07
N ALA A 130 -8.71 -12.95 6.94
CA ALA A 130 -8.55 -12.86 8.39
C ALA A 130 -7.41 -13.72 8.94
N SER A 131 -6.37 -13.99 8.14
CA SER A 131 -5.11 -14.51 8.67
C SER A 131 -4.44 -13.46 9.57
N ALA A 132 -3.46 -13.90 10.36
CA ALA A 132 -2.66 -13.02 11.23
C ALA A 132 -1.17 -13.02 10.79
N GLU A 133 -0.91 -13.23 9.50
CA GLU A 133 0.45 -13.26 8.97
C GLU A 133 1.06 -11.85 8.99
N TYR A 134 0.26 -10.84 8.65
CA TYR A 134 0.60 -9.44 8.50
C TYR A 134 -0.09 -8.48 9.51
N ASP A 135 -0.80 -8.97 10.53
CA ASP A 135 -1.26 -8.17 11.70
C ASP A 135 -0.09 -7.33 12.26
N GLU A 136 -0.26 -6.01 12.28
CA GLU A 136 0.76 -4.99 12.63
C GLU A 136 2.08 -5.09 11.83
N LYS A 137 2.06 -5.60 10.59
CA LYS A 137 3.24 -5.74 9.72
C LYS A 137 3.01 -5.16 8.33
N TRP A 138 4.12 -4.98 7.62
CA TRP A 138 4.13 -4.45 6.26
C TRP A 138 4.12 -5.58 5.23
N TYR A 139 3.21 -5.49 4.27
CA TYR A 139 3.31 -6.19 2.99
C TYR A 139 3.90 -5.25 1.93
N VAL A 140 4.75 -5.76 1.05
CA VAL A 140 5.47 -4.96 0.05
C VAL A 140 5.09 -5.40 -1.36
N PHE A 141 4.62 -4.44 -2.17
CA PHE A 141 4.49 -4.57 -3.61
C PHE A 141 5.69 -3.94 -4.32
N GLY A 142 6.06 -4.52 -5.47
CA GLY A 142 7.19 -4.08 -6.29
C GLY A 142 8.41 -5.00 -6.19
N PRO A 143 9.56 -4.59 -6.74
CA PRO A 143 9.81 -3.28 -7.35
C PRO A 143 8.99 -3.07 -8.64
N PHE A 144 8.56 -1.83 -8.87
CA PHE A 144 7.98 -1.34 -10.13
C PHE A 144 8.92 -0.36 -10.82
#